data_AF-A0ABD6BZK0-F1
#
_entry.id   AF-A0ABD6BZK0-F1
#
_cell.length_a   1.000
_cell.length_b   1.000
_cell.length_c   1.000
_cell.angle_alpha   90.00
_cell.angle_beta   90.00
_cell.angle_gamma   90.00
#
_symmetry.space_group_name_H-M   'P 1'
#
loop_
_entity.id
_entity.type
_entity.pdbx_description
1 polymer ?
#
loop_
_entity_poly.entity_id
_entity_poly.type
_entity_poly.pdbx_seq_one_letter_code
_entity_poly.pdbx_strand_id
1 'polypeptide(L)'
;MTDTTRSDDRGIGDDEATAIDERLRAVERALTGSDAAVADIADGAEATAERRAIGSRLTDLETRVEELEAATQALRGYAGAVRAVNTEVERRADLALARASRERDREDAHAGQGSDPDSDPIDEGTGERPTASALDAAVPFDSTSGGSGHRLGEDREYGGTDETGTADERGRTGTGGTAGSGSWSRETLTRLRESL
;
A
#
# COMPACT_ATOMS: atom_id res chain seq x y z
N MET A 1 -95.70 26.27 8.27
CA MET A 1 -94.99 25.56 9.35
C MET A 1 -94.28 24.38 8.68
N THR A 2 -93.10 24.63 8.11
CA THR A 2 -92.34 23.65 7.33
C THR A 2 -90.87 23.85 7.68
N ASP A 3 -90.39 23.08 8.65
CA ASP A 3 -88.98 23.02 9.00
C ASP A 3 -88.68 21.59 9.47
N THR A 4 -88.38 20.69 8.53
CA THR A 4 -87.91 19.32 8.81
C THR A 4 -87.23 18.76 7.55
N THR A 5 -86.05 19.27 7.18
CA THR A 5 -85.17 18.60 6.17
C THR A 5 -83.67 18.98 6.32
N ARG A 6 -83.16 19.26 7.54
CA ARG A 6 -81.75 19.70 7.73
C ARG A 6 -80.84 18.70 8.47
N SER A 7 -81.31 17.51 8.88
CA SER A 7 -80.48 16.57 9.65
C SER A 7 -79.74 15.51 8.84
N ASP A 8 -80.25 15.08 7.68
CA ASP A 8 -79.69 13.92 6.97
C ASP A 8 -78.40 14.21 6.19
N ASP A 9 -78.09 15.49 5.94
CA ASP A 9 -76.92 15.90 5.16
C ASP A 9 -75.59 15.74 5.94
N ARG A 10 -75.63 15.66 7.28
CA ARG A 10 -74.40 15.47 8.09
C ARG A 10 -73.88 14.04 8.09
N GLY A 11 -74.75 13.03 8.05
CA GLY A 11 -74.32 11.62 8.12
C GLY A 11 -73.62 11.13 6.85
N ILE A 12 -74.02 11.64 5.69
CA ILE A 12 -73.43 11.25 4.39
C ILE A 12 -71.98 11.76 4.26
N GLY A 13 -71.70 12.97 4.79
CA GLY A 13 -70.34 13.53 4.77
C GLY A 13 -69.36 12.78 5.68
N ASP A 14 -69.83 12.26 6.82
CA ASP A 14 -68.99 11.53 7.77
C ASP A 14 -68.64 10.11 7.25
N ASP A 15 -69.59 9.43 6.59
CA ASP A 15 -69.36 8.13 5.95
C ASP A 15 -68.40 8.25 4.76
N GLU A 16 -68.53 9.32 3.96
CA GLU A 16 -67.62 9.60 2.85
C GLU A 16 -66.21 9.95 3.34
N ALA A 17 -66.09 10.76 4.41
CA ALA A 17 -64.80 11.06 5.03
C ALA A 17 -64.11 9.80 5.56
N THR A 18 -64.87 8.91 6.21
CA THR A 18 -64.34 7.63 6.74
C THR A 18 -63.89 6.71 5.61
N ALA A 19 -64.66 6.61 4.52
CA ALA A 19 -64.30 5.81 3.35
C ALA A 19 -63.04 6.34 2.62
N ILE A 20 -62.86 7.67 2.59
CA ILE A 20 -61.66 8.30 2.02
C ILE A 20 -60.44 8.02 2.91
N ASP A 21 -60.57 8.13 4.23
CA ASP A 21 -59.49 7.83 5.19
C ASP A 21 -59.03 6.38 5.08
N GLU A 22 -59.97 5.44 4.93
CA GLU A 22 -59.63 4.02 4.81
C GLU A 22 -58.92 3.70 3.49
N ARG A 23 -59.32 4.36 2.39
CA ARG A 23 -58.62 4.27 1.11
C ARG A 23 -57.23 4.92 1.18
N LEU A 24 -57.09 6.04 1.87
CA LEU A 24 -55.79 6.70 2.08
C LEU A 24 -54.85 5.79 2.88
N ARG A 25 -55.31 5.18 3.98
CA ARG A 25 -54.48 4.21 4.72
C ARG A 25 -54.09 3.00 3.88
N ALA A 26 -55.01 2.46 3.08
CA ALA A 26 -54.69 1.34 2.19
C ALA A 26 -53.63 1.71 1.14
N VAL A 27 -53.69 2.94 0.60
CA VAL A 27 -52.70 3.47 -0.34
C VAL A 27 -51.37 3.75 0.36
N GLU A 28 -51.38 4.37 1.53
CA GLU A 28 -50.19 4.64 2.34
C GLU A 28 -49.48 3.34 2.68
N ARG A 29 -50.21 2.29 3.08
CA ARG A 29 -49.64 0.96 3.31
C ARG A 29 -49.13 0.30 2.03
N ALA A 30 -49.82 0.44 0.92
CA ALA A 30 -49.34 -0.09 -0.37
C ALA A 30 -48.04 0.60 -0.84
N LEU A 31 -47.90 1.90 -0.59
CA LEU A 31 -46.75 2.69 -1.03
C LEU A 31 -45.55 2.54 -0.09
N THR A 32 -45.80 2.46 1.21
CA THR A 32 -44.75 2.41 2.24
C THR A 32 -44.42 0.99 2.69
N GLY A 33 -45.26 0.01 2.36
CA GLY A 33 -45.16 -1.36 2.85
C GLY A 33 -45.49 -1.52 4.34
N SER A 34 -45.93 -0.46 5.03
CA SER A 34 -46.18 -0.46 6.48
C SER A 34 -47.38 0.42 6.85
N ASP A 35 -47.89 0.29 8.09
CA ASP A 35 -48.88 1.26 8.62
C ASP A 35 -48.18 2.48 9.28
N ALA A 36 -46.86 2.63 9.09
CA ALA A 36 -46.13 3.75 9.69
C ALA A 36 -46.51 5.06 9.00
N ALA A 37 -46.57 6.14 9.78
CA ALA A 37 -46.82 7.45 9.20
C ALA A 37 -45.70 7.82 8.23
N VAL A 38 -46.03 8.58 7.18
CA VAL A 38 -45.04 9.00 6.17
C VAL A 38 -43.85 9.76 6.80
N ALA A 39 -44.07 10.46 7.92
CA ALA A 39 -43.02 11.11 8.70
C ALA A 39 -41.99 10.11 9.28
N ASP A 40 -42.45 8.98 9.81
CA ASP A 40 -41.57 7.95 10.41
C ASP A 40 -40.64 7.30 9.36
N ILE A 41 -41.07 7.30 8.09
CA ILE A 41 -40.29 6.78 6.96
C ILE A 41 -39.21 7.77 6.54
N ALA A 42 -39.51 9.07 6.60
CA ALA A 42 -38.51 10.11 6.35
C ALA A 42 -37.38 10.00 7.39
N ASP A 43 -37.72 9.84 8.67
CA ASP A 43 -36.75 9.62 9.75
C ASP A 43 -35.95 8.32 9.54
N GLY A 44 -36.61 7.23 9.14
CA GLY A 44 -35.96 5.97 8.81
C GLY A 44 -35.01 6.06 7.60
N ALA A 45 -35.39 6.84 6.58
CA ALA A 45 -34.58 7.10 5.40
C ALA A 45 -33.35 7.94 5.74
N GLU A 46 -33.51 8.99 6.57
CA GLU A 46 -32.43 9.83 7.07
C GLU A 46 -31.42 9.01 7.89
N ALA A 47 -31.90 8.21 8.85
CA ALA A 47 -31.04 7.32 9.64
C ALA A 47 -30.28 6.30 8.77
N THR A 48 -30.90 5.84 7.67
CA THR A 48 -30.23 4.94 6.72
C THR A 48 -29.18 5.67 5.89
N ALA A 49 -29.44 6.91 5.47
CA ALA A 49 -28.48 7.74 4.77
C ALA A 49 -27.26 8.05 5.67
N GLU A 50 -27.49 8.38 6.94
CA GLU A 50 -26.43 8.61 7.91
C GLU A 50 -25.59 7.36 8.14
N ARG A 51 -26.21 6.19 8.34
CA ARG A 51 -25.47 4.92 8.46
C ARG A 51 -24.61 4.62 7.23
N ARG A 52 -25.10 4.88 6.00
CA ARG A 52 -24.30 4.72 4.78
C ARG A 52 -23.13 5.69 4.72
N ALA A 53 -23.34 6.95 5.11
CA ALA A 53 -22.27 7.95 5.15
C ALA A 53 -21.18 7.56 6.16
N ILE A 54 -21.57 7.07 7.34
CA ILE A 54 -20.64 6.54 8.34
C ILE A 54 -19.91 5.31 7.81
N GLY A 55 -20.62 4.37 7.19
CA GLY A 55 -20.02 3.17 6.58
C GLY A 55 -18.97 3.52 5.53
N SER A 56 -19.27 4.46 4.62
CA SER A 56 -18.30 4.96 3.63
C SER A 56 -17.06 5.56 4.28
N ARG A 57 -17.25 6.43 5.29
CA ARG A 57 -16.13 7.06 6.00
C ARG A 57 -15.27 6.03 6.75
N LEU A 58 -15.89 4.98 7.29
CA LEU A 58 -15.17 3.90 7.96
C LEU A 58 -14.31 3.13 6.95
N THR A 59 -14.86 2.74 5.81
CA THR A 59 -14.11 2.05 4.75
C THR A 59 -12.96 2.90 4.21
N ASP A 60 -13.16 4.21 4.04
CA ASP A 60 -12.07 5.13 3.64
C ASP A 60 -10.96 5.18 4.70
N LEU A 61 -11.34 5.17 5.98
CA LEU A 61 -10.40 5.21 7.09
C LEU A 61 -9.62 3.89 7.23
N GLU A 62 -10.29 2.76 7.08
CA GLU A 62 -9.67 1.43 7.05
C GLU A 62 -8.63 1.34 5.93
N THR A 63 -8.99 1.76 4.71
CA THR A 63 -8.07 1.81 3.56
C THR A 63 -6.83 2.66 3.88
N ARG A 64 -7.02 3.82 4.51
CA ARG A 64 -5.92 4.72 4.86
C ARG A 64 -5.03 4.15 5.98
N VAL A 65 -5.60 3.40 6.91
CA VAL A 65 -4.84 2.69 7.95
C VAL A 65 -3.99 1.60 7.32
N GLU A 66 -4.54 0.79 6.42
CA GLU A 66 -3.79 -0.23 5.67
C GLU A 66 -2.61 0.38 4.89
N GLU A 67 -2.84 1.53 4.23
CA GLU A 67 -1.77 2.27 3.54
C GLU A 67 -0.68 2.76 4.52
N LEU A 68 -1.06 3.28 5.69
CA LEU A 68 -0.13 3.73 6.71
C LEU A 68 0.68 2.58 7.32
N GLU A 69 0.06 1.43 7.53
CA GLU A 69 0.76 0.21 8.00
C GLU A 69 1.76 -0.28 6.96
N ALA A 70 1.38 -0.29 5.68
CA ALA A 70 2.30 -0.61 4.60
C ALA A 70 3.47 0.39 4.52
N ALA A 71 3.20 1.69 4.62
CA ALA A 71 4.22 2.74 4.60
C ALA A 71 5.18 2.63 5.79
N THR A 72 4.66 2.40 7.00
CA THR A 72 5.50 2.24 8.20
C THR A 72 6.35 0.97 8.14
N GLN A 73 5.81 -0.13 7.59
CA GLN A 73 6.58 -1.35 7.35
C GLN A 73 7.71 -1.13 6.34
N ALA A 74 7.45 -0.37 5.26
CA ALA A 74 8.49 0.02 4.32
C ALA A 74 9.59 0.88 4.98
N LEU A 75 9.22 1.83 5.85
CA LEU A 75 10.19 2.62 6.62
C LEU A 75 11.04 1.75 7.57
N ARG A 76 10.44 0.77 8.25
CA ARG A 76 11.17 -0.19 9.08
C ARG A 76 12.15 -1.02 8.23
N GLY A 77 11.72 -1.49 7.06
CA GLY A 77 12.58 -2.19 6.12
C GLY A 77 13.77 -1.35 5.66
N TYR A 78 13.52 -0.09 5.29
CA TYR A 78 14.55 0.86 4.91
C TYR A 78 15.55 1.13 6.04
N ALA A 79 15.08 1.41 7.26
CA ALA A 79 15.96 1.61 8.41
C ALA A 79 16.79 0.36 8.74
N GLY A 80 16.23 -0.84 8.51
CA GLY A 80 16.95 -2.10 8.57
C GLY A 80 18.09 -2.16 7.54
N ALA A 81 17.81 -1.83 6.28
CA ALA A 81 18.80 -1.79 5.21
C ALA A 81 19.95 -0.80 5.50
N VAL A 82 19.64 0.40 5.99
CA VAL A 82 20.66 1.40 6.38
C VAL A 82 21.56 0.86 7.49
N ARG A 83 20.98 0.23 8.53
CA ARG A 83 21.79 -0.39 9.60
C ARG A 83 22.69 -1.50 9.07
N ALA A 84 22.20 -2.35 8.18
CA ALA A 84 22.99 -3.42 7.58
C ALA A 84 24.18 -2.86 6.77
N VAL A 85 23.97 -1.78 6.02
CA VAL A 85 25.04 -1.08 5.29
C VAL A 85 26.07 -0.49 6.26
N ASN A 86 25.63 0.13 7.35
CA ASN A 86 26.57 0.70 8.33
C ASN A 86 27.44 -0.39 8.96
N THR A 87 26.86 -1.52 9.38
CA THR A 87 27.63 -2.65 9.92
C THR A 87 28.60 -3.22 8.89
N GLU A 88 28.22 -3.29 7.61
CA GLU A 88 29.13 -3.71 6.54
C GLU A 88 30.29 -2.73 6.33
N VAL A 89 30.02 -1.41 6.39
CA VAL A 89 31.03 -0.36 6.29
C VAL A 89 32.00 -0.43 7.47
N GLU A 90 31.50 -0.58 8.69
CA GLU A 90 32.30 -0.77 9.90
C GLU A 90 33.20 -2.00 9.76
N ARG A 91 32.65 -3.16 9.39
CA ARG A 91 33.42 -4.38 9.16
C ARG A 91 34.54 -4.19 8.14
N ARG A 92 34.25 -3.45 7.05
CA ARG A 92 35.24 -3.16 6.01
C ARG A 92 36.32 -2.21 6.50
N ALA A 93 35.94 -1.19 7.28
CA ALA A 93 36.86 -0.25 7.89
C ALA A 93 37.78 -0.95 8.89
N ASP A 94 37.24 -1.80 9.77
CA ASP A 94 38.01 -2.60 10.74
C ASP A 94 39.01 -3.52 10.05
N LEU A 95 38.59 -4.15 8.95
CA LEU A 95 39.44 -5.03 8.17
C LEU A 95 40.55 -4.25 7.44
N ALA A 96 40.24 -3.05 6.92
CA ALA A 96 41.24 -2.17 6.33
C ALA A 96 42.25 -1.68 7.38
N LEU A 97 41.78 -1.29 8.56
CA LEU A 97 42.60 -0.87 9.69
C LEU A 97 43.52 -2.00 10.16
N ALA A 98 43.00 -3.23 10.26
CA ALA A 98 43.78 -4.40 10.64
C ALA A 98 44.88 -4.72 9.61
N ARG A 99 44.61 -4.54 8.30
CA ARG A 99 45.64 -4.72 7.26
C ARG A 99 46.71 -3.65 7.34
N ALA A 100 46.32 -2.38 7.41
CA ALA A 100 47.25 -1.26 7.52
C ALA A 100 48.14 -1.37 8.78
N SER A 101 47.57 -1.81 9.91
CA SER A 101 48.33 -2.03 11.14
C SER A 101 49.36 -3.15 10.97
N ARG A 102 48.98 -4.28 10.36
CA ARG A 102 49.93 -5.39 10.08
C ARG A 102 51.02 -5.01 9.09
N GLU A 103 50.75 -4.12 8.14
CA GLU A 103 51.77 -3.61 7.22
C GLU A 103 52.77 -2.72 7.97
N ARG A 104 52.29 -1.80 8.81
CA ARG A 104 53.14 -0.98 9.68
C ARG A 104 54.00 -1.85 10.62
N ASP A 105 53.42 -2.83 11.28
CA ASP A 105 54.15 -3.72 12.20
C ASP A 105 55.28 -4.48 11.47
N ARG A 106 55.10 -4.83 10.19
CA ARG A 106 56.15 -5.46 9.36
C ARG A 106 57.23 -4.46 8.96
N GLU A 107 56.86 -3.25 8.58
CA GLU A 107 57.82 -2.18 8.26
C GLU A 107 58.70 -1.84 9.46
N ASP A 108 58.11 -1.73 10.66
CA ASP A 108 58.84 -1.48 11.91
C ASP A 108 59.78 -2.64 12.26
N ALA A 109 59.34 -3.90 12.06
CA ALA A 109 60.18 -5.07 12.26
C ALA A 109 61.38 -5.13 11.29
N HIS A 110 61.18 -4.76 10.01
CA HIS A 110 62.26 -4.67 9.04
C HIS A 110 63.23 -3.51 9.30
N ALA A 111 62.73 -2.38 9.83
CA ALA A 111 63.57 -1.25 10.24
C ALA A 111 64.42 -1.57 11.48
N GLY A 112 63.92 -2.40 12.40
CA GLY A 112 64.64 -2.85 13.60
C GLY A 112 65.68 -3.96 13.35
N GLN A 113 65.56 -4.72 12.26
CA GLN A 113 66.50 -5.79 11.90
C GLN A 113 67.68 -5.29 11.03
N GLY A 114 67.69 -4.03 10.60
CA GLY A 114 68.69 -3.44 9.70
C GLY A 114 69.90 -2.80 10.39
N SER A 115 70.41 -3.38 11.48
CA SER A 115 71.63 -2.87 12.15
C SER A 115 72.68 -3.95 12.48
N ASP A 116 72.75 -5.02 11.69
CA ASP A 116 73.92 -5.89 11.62
C ASP A 116 74.36 -6.02 10.14
N PRO A 117 75.45 -5.37 9.71
CA PRO A 117 75.92 -5.44 8.32
C PRO A 117 76.69 -6.74 7.97
N ASP A 118 76.70 -7.77 8.81
CA ASP A 118 77.55 -8.97 8.66
C ASP A 118 76.78 -10.31 8.77
N SER A 119 75.60 -10.43 8.16
CA SER A 119 74.95 -11.74 8.03
C SER A 119 74.37 -11.94 6.64
N ASP A 120 75.15 -12.65 5.84
CA ASP A 120 74.85 -13.18 4.51
C ASP A 120 73.74 -14.25 4.60
N PRO A 121 72.60 -14.13 3.90
CA PRO A 121 71.68 -15.24 3.77
C PRO A 121 71.76 -15.81 2.36
N ILE A 122 72.41 -16.96 2.25
CA ILE A 122 72.14 -17.92 1.18
C ILE A 122 70.89 -18.70 1.61
N ASP A 123 69.72 -18.39 1.04
CA ASP A 123 68.60 -19.34 1.01
C ASP A 123 67.69 -19.06 -0.20
N GLU A 124 68.02 -19.72 -1.31
CA GLU A 124 67.13 -19.86 -2.46
C GLU A 124 66.00 -20.86 -2.14
N GLY A 125 65.04 -20.42 -1.34
CA GLY A 125 63.74 -21.08 -1.20
C GLY A 125 62.82 -20.63 -2.32
N THR A 126 62.70 -21.42 -3.38
CA THR A 126 61.75 -21.23 -4.48
C THR A 126 60.32 -21.07 -3.95
N GLY A 127 59.84 -19.82 -3.92
CA GLY A 127 58.45 -19.48 -3.66
C GLY A 127 57.57 -20.00 -4.80
N GLU A 128 57.05 -21.21 -4.64
CA GLU A 128 56.02 -21.76 -5.50
C GLU A 128 54.78 -20.87 -5.40
N ARG A 129 54.57 -20.06 -6.44
CA ARG A 129 53.37 -19.21 -6.56
C ARG A 129 52.14 -20.12 -6.49
N PRO A 130 51.20 -19.87 -5.57
CA PRO A 130 49.93 -20.59 -5.56
C PRO A 130 49.25 -20.44 -6.92
N THR A 131 48.91 -21.56 -7.55
CA THR A 131 48.21 -21.55 -8.84
C THR A 131 46.81 -20.95 -8.65
N ALA A 132 46.22 -20.40 -9.72
CA ALA A 132 44.89 -19.80 -9.67
C ALA A 132 43.81 -20.74 -9.09
N SER A 133 44.00 -22.06 -9.23
CA SER A 133 43.12 -23.07 -8.66
C SER A 133 43.16 -23.15 -7.13
N ALA A 134 44.29 -22.82 -6.50
CA ALA A 134 44.42 -22.82 -5.04
C ALA A 134 43.75 -21.59 -4.41
N LEU A 135 43.68 -20.48 -5.15
CA LEU A 135 42.99 -19.26 -4.72
C LEU A 135 41.46 -19.39 -4.84
N ASP A 136 40.96 -20.13 -5.84
CA ASP A 136 39.53 -20.41 -6.05
C ASP A 136 38.94 -21.29 -4.94
N ALA A 137 39.71 -22.28 -4.45
CA ALA A 137 39.30 -23.16 -3.36
C ALA A 137 39.23 -22.49 -1.97
N ALA A 138 39.82 -21.30 -1.81
CA ALA A 138 39.82 -20.55 -0.55
C ALA A 138 38.59 -19.64 -0.37
N VAL A 139 37.69 -19.58 -1.36
CA VAL A 139 36.46 -18.79 -1.27
C VAL A 139 35.32 -19.67 -0.70
N PRO A 140 34.80 -19.40 0.51
CA PRO A 140 33.65 -20.15 1.02
C PRO A 140 32.43 -19.89 0.13
N PHE A 141 31.92 -20.93 -0.52
CA PHE A 141 30.67 -20.91 -1.28
C PHE A 141 29.49 -20.82 -0.30
N ASP A 142 28.96 -19.60 -0.11
CA ASP A 142 27.76 -19.36 0.69
C ASP A 142 26.55 -20.03 0.03
N SER A 143 26.26 -21.24 0.49
CA SER A 143 25.17 -22.09 0.02
C SER A 143 23.84 -21.68 0.68
N THR A 144 23.46 -20.41 0.55
CA THR A 144 22.15 -19.92 1.01
C THR A 144 21.38 -19.22 -0.12
N SER A 145 21.22 -19.92 -1.25
CA SER A 145 20.17 -19.63 -2.24
C SER A 145 19.79 -20.90 -3.00
N GLY A 146 19.27 -21.88 -2.27
CA GLY A 146 18.67 -23.10 -2.79
C GLY A 146 17.15 -23.09 -2.61
N GLY A 147 16.47 -22.10 -3.19
CA GLY A 147 15.02 -22.00 -3.20
C GLY A 147 14.48 -22.00 -4.62
N SER A 148 14.48 -23.16 -5.29
CA SER A 148 13.64 -23.36 -6.48
C SER A 148 13.33 -24.85 -6.64
N GLY A 149 12.37 -25.31 -5.84
CA GLY A 149 11.52 -26.42 -6.24
C GLY A 149 10.22 -25.82 -6.71
N HIS A 150 9.88 -25.95 -7.99
CA HIS A 150 8.55 -26.38 -8.38
C HIS A 150 8.54 -26.90 -9.82
N ARG A 151 7.88 -28.04 -9.94
CA ARG A 151 7.89 -29.01 -11.03
C ARG A 151 7.04 -28.50 -12.20
N LEU A 152 7.50 -28.72 -13.43
CA LEU A 152 6.67 -28.66 -14.62
C LEU A 152 6.26 -30.08 -15.00
N GLY A 153 4.95 -30.31 -15.11
CA GLY A 153 4.35 -31.52 -15.64
C GLY A 153 3.06 -31.86 -14.90
N GLU A 154 1.92 -31.48 -15.50
CA GLU A 154 0.71 -32.30 -15.66
C GLU A 154 -0.48 -31.40 -16.10
N ASP A 155 -0.78 -31.49 -17.40
CA ASP A 155 -2.10 -31.80 -17.96
C ASP A 155 -3.34 -31.24 -17.24
N ARG A 156 -3.89 -30.14 -17.77
CA ARG A 156 -5.35 -29.90 -17.75
C ARG A 156 -5.84 -29.28 -19.06
N GLU A 157 -6.44 -30.17 -19.83
CA GLU A 157 -7.61 -29.97 -20.69
C GLU A 157 -8.57 -28.90 -20.16
N TYR A 158 -8.87 -27.88 -20.97
CA TYR A 158 -10.11 -27.12 -20.88
C TYR A 158 -10.51 -26.67 -22.29
N GLY A 159 -11.70 -27.09 -22.72
CA GLY A 159 -12.23 -26.88 -24.05
C GLY A 159 -12.86 -25.49 -24.25
N GLY A 160 -12.93 -25.13 -25.53
CA GLY A 160 -14.06 -24.46 -26.17
C GLY A 160 -14.41 -23.04 -25.73
N THR A 161 -14.14 -22.06 -26.59
CA THR A 161 -15.13 -21.57 -27.58
C THR A 161 -14.48 -20.56 -28.52
N ASP A 162 -14.87 -20.68 -29.79
CA ASP A 162 -14.52 -19.82 -30.91
C ASP A 162 -15.23 -18.45 -30.86
N GLU A 163 -14.72 -17.58 -31.74
CA GLU A 163 -15.46 -16.58 -32.53
C GLU A 163 -15.21 -15.07 -32.27
N THR A 164 -14.28 -14.57 -33.09
CA THR A 164 -14.38 -13.41 -34.00
C THR A 164 -14.74 -12.01 -33.47
N GLY A 165 -13.81 -11.08 -33.71
CA GLY A 165 -14.07 -9.63 -33.72
C GLY A 165 -12.91 -8.88 -34.36
N THR A 166 -13.00 -8.67 -35.67
CA THR A 166 -12.06 -7.94 -36.54
C THR A 166 -12.03 -6.41 -36.30
N ALA A 167 -10.82 -5.86 -36.47
CA ALA A 167 -10.45 -4.51 -36.94
C ALA A 167 -10.82 -3.28 -36.07
N ASP A 168 -9.83 -2.46 -35.72
CA ASP A 168 -9.42 -1.33 -36.58
C ASP A 168 -8.11 -0.67 -36.06
N GLU A 169 -7.15 -0.47 -36.96
CA GLU A 169 -5.94 0.33 -36.74
C GLU A 169 -6.23 1.78 -37.12
N ARG A 170 -6.11 2.73 -36.17
CA ARG A 170 -5.73 4.11 -36.49
C ARG A 170 -4.85 4.68 -35.39
N GLY A 171 -3.71 5.23 -35.83
CA GLY A 171 -2.62 5.62 -34.97
C GLY A 171 -2.70 7.03 -34.38
N ARG A 172 -1.51 7.43 -33.91
CA ARG A 172 -1.01 8.77 -33.59
C ARG A 172 -1.23 9.33 -32.18
N THR A 173 -0.15 9.20 -31.40
CA THR A 173 0.63 10.28 -30.76
C THR A 173 -0.10 11.58 -30.39
N GLY A 174 -0.20 11.83 -29.08
CA GLY A 174 -0.58 13.13 -28.51
C GLY A 174 -0.01 13.26 -27.10
N THR A 175 1.18 13.83 -27.02
CA THR A 175 1.89 14.24 -25.82
C THR A 175 1.17 15.40 -25.13
N GLY A 176 1.06 15.35 -23.79
CA GLY A 176 1.07 16.54 -22.94
C GLY A 176 -0.24 16.86 -22.20
N GLY A 177 -0.14 17.01 -20.88
CA GLY A 177 -1.10 17.80 -20.11
C GLY A 177 -1.43 17.30 -18.70
N THR A 178 -0.45 17.14 -17.82
CA THR A 178 -0.68 17.12 -16.37
C THR A 178 -1.31 18.44 -15.93
N ALA A 179 -2.61 18.45 -15.68
CA ALA A 179 -3.32 19.52 -14.98
C ALA A 179 -3.87 18.93 -13.68
N GLY A 180 -3.35 19.39 -12.54
CA GLY A 180 -3.90 18.97 -11.24
C GLY A 180 -3.08 19.25 -9.98
N SER A 181 -1.94 19.95 -10.03
CA SER A 181 -1.21 20.32 -8.81
C SER A 181 -0.79 21.79 -8.87
N GLY A 182 -1.43 22.65 -8.06
CA GLY A 182 -0.93 24.02 -7.90
C GLY A 182 -1.86 25.09 -7.32
N SER A 183 -3.17 24.86 -7.12
CA SER A 183 -4.03 25.96 -6.62
C SER A 183 -4.17 26.03 -5.10
N TRP A 184 -3.81 25.00 -4.35
CA TRP A 184 -4.02 24.96 -2.88
C TRP A 184 -2.81 25.39 -2.05
N SER A 185 -1.67 25.69 -2.68
CA SER A 185 -0.41 25.95 -1.97
C SER A 185 -0.11 27.43 -1.74
N ARG A 186 -0.57 28.36 -2.58
CA ARG A 186 -0.23 29.79 -2.40
C ARG A 186 -1.11 30.51 -1.40
N GLU A 187 -2.42 30.28 -1.43
CA GLU A 187 -3.34 31.02 -0.56
C GLU A 187 -3.25 30.55 0.90
N THR A 188 -3.00 29.26 1.11
CA THR A 188 -2.74 28.69 2.44
C THR A 188 -1.43 29.19 3.05
N LEU A 189 -0.36 29.32 2.25
CA LEU A 189 0.90 29.90 2.69
C LEU A 189 0.78 31.39 3.02
N THR A 190 -0.02 32.15 2.28
CA THR A 190 -0.26 33.57 2.58
C THR A 190 -0.96 33.75 3.94
N ARG A 191 -1.99 32.95 4.25
CA ARG A 191 -2.70 33.05 5.54
C ARG A 191 -1.83 32.67 6.74
N LEU A 192 -0.93 31.70 6.60
CA LEU A 192 -0.02 31.32 7.69
C LEU A 192 1.03 32.40 7.96
N ARG A 193 1.48 33.12 6.92
CA ARG A 193 2.43 34.22 7.05
C ARG A 193 1.82 35.45 7.74
N GLU A 194 0.52 35.68 7.58
CA GLU A 194 -0.16 36.86 8.13
C GLU A 194 -0.61 36.66 9.59
N SER A 195 -0.52 35.44 10.13
CA SER A 195 -0.90 35.12 11.52
C SER A 195 0.29 34.99 12.50
N LEU A 196 1.50 35.34 12.07
CA LEU A 196 2.73 35.43 12.89
C LEU A 196 3.13 36.90 13.05
#